data_AF-A0A948Z1P5-F1
#
_entry.id   AF-A0A948Z1P5-F1
#
_cell.length_a   1.000
_cell.length_b   1.000
_cell.length_c   1.000
_cell.angle_alpha   90.00
_cell.angle_beta   90.00
_cell.angle_gamma   90.00
#
_symmetry.space_group_name_H-M   'P 1'
#
loop_
_entity.id
_entity.type
_entity.pdbx_description
1 polymer ?
#
loop_
_entity_poly.entity_id
_entity_poly.type
_entity_poly.pdbx_seq_one_letter_code
_entity_poly.pdbx_strand_id
1 'polypeptide(L)'
;MNLKRIAQYYYFKFMRLKGDPQSLAVSVAIGVFIGITPTMPLHTILIIFITVVTRTSTIAALLGSLLVCNPITYVPQYYLSTIVGNVLTPYQLSWTRIKEVLDILLQHPGLYKSLEALVGLGYEAAIVLVVGGIILALPFTIASYFFSLRLFVQIRQKRSQRHLLN
;
A
#
# COMPACT_ATOMS: atom_id res chain seq x y z
N MET A 1 -9.94 -19.88 -9.81
CA MET A 1 -10.81 -18.78 -9.34
C MET A 1 -11.02 -17.78 -10.46
N ASN A 2 -12.26 -17.49 -10.83
CA ASN A 2 -12.55 -16.71 -12.03
C ASN A 2 -12.35 -15.21 -11.74
N LEU A 3 -11.16 -14.66 -12.07
CA LEU A 3 -10.76 -13.26 -11.82
C LEU A 3 -11.83 -12.25 -12.24
N LYS A 4 -12.57 -12.56 -13.31
CA LYS A 4 -13.69 -11.77 -13.82
C LYS A 4 -14.83 -11.58 -12.81
N ARG A 5 -15.18 -12.62 -12.03
CA ARG A 5 -16.24 -12.55 -11.00
C ARG A 5 -15.81 -11.72 -9.79
N ILE A 6 -14.54 -11.81 -9.40
CA ILE A 6 -13.97 -11.03 -8.30
C ILE A 6 -13.95 -9.55 -8.68
N ALA A 7 -13.46 -9.22 -9.88
CA ALA A 7 -13.49 -7.86 -10.40
C ALA A 7 -14.92 -7.29 -10.50
N GLN A 8 -15.88 -8.08 -10.98
CA GLN A 8 -17.29 -7.69 -11.02
C GLN A 8 -17.87 -7.45 -9.62
N TYR A 9 -17.58 -8.30 -8.64
CA TYR A 9 -18.04 -8.13 -7.27
C TYR A 9 -17.51 -6.82 -6.65
N TYR A 10 -16.19 -6.58 -6.77
CA TYR A 10 -15.61 -5.33 -6.29
C TYR A 10 -16.14 -4.13 -7.05
N TYR A 11 -16.34 -4.22 -8.38
CA TYR A 11 -16.95 -3.17 -9.18
C TYR A 11 -18.37 -2.81 -8.68
N PHE A 12 -19.23 -3.80 -8.43
CA PHE A 12 -20.57 -3.54 -7.90
C PHE A 12 -20.55 -2.98 -6.47
N LYS A 13 -19.60 -3.42 -5.63
CA LYS A 13 -19.39 -2.86 -4.29
C LYS A 13 -18.91 -1.40 -4.36
N PHE A 14 -17.97 -1.11 -5.26
CA PHE A 14 -17.49 0.23 -5.59
C PHE A 14 -18.62 1.13 -6.08
N MET A 15 -19.50 0.61 -6.93
CA MET A 15 -20.62 1.36 -7.48
C MET A 15 -21.65 1.70 -6.39
N ARG A 16 -21.85 0.85 -5.38
CA ARG A 16 -22.81 1.11 -4.29
C ARG A 16 -22.35 2.18 -3.29
N LEU A 17 -21.09 2.61 -3.31
CA LEU A 17 -20.65 3.71 -2.46
C LEU A 17 -21.39 5.00 -2.83
N LYS A 18 -22.03 5.59 -1.82
CA LYS A 18 -22.70 6.89 -1.89
C LYS A 18 -21.71 7.93 -1.34
N GLY A 19 -21.37 8.93 -2.13
CA GLY A 19 -20.41 9.96 -1.74
C GLY A 19 -20.03 10.84 -2.93
N ASP A 20 -19.38 11.96 -2.65
CA ASP A 20 -18.84 12.79 -3.72
C ASP A 20 -17.69 12.05 -4.44
N PRO A 21 -17.66 12.02 -5.78
CA PRO A 21 -16.60 11.37 -6.56
C PRO A 21 -15.19 11.77 -6.17
N GLN A 22 -14.96 13.03 -5.77
CA GLN A 22 -13.64 13.51 -5.37
C GLN A 22 -13.23 12.88 -4.03
N SER A 23 -14.13 12.89 -3.04
CA SER A 23 -13.87 12.27 -1.72
C SER A 23 -13.56 10.78 -1.84
N LEU A 24 -14.31 10.06 -2.69
CA LEU A 24 -14.07 8.64 -2.94
C LEU A 24 -12.73 8.39 -3.66
N ALA A 25 -12.35 9.23 -4.63
CA ALA A 25 -11.07 9.14 -5.31
C ALA A 25 -9.89 9.39 -4.35
N VAL A 26 -10.01 10.36 -3.43
CA VAL A 26 -9.02 10.61 -2.37
C VAL A 26 -8.86 9.38 -1.48
N SER A 27 -9.97 8.76 -1.03
CA SER A 27 -9.88 7.53 -0.23
C SER A 27 -9.14 6.42 -0.96
N VAL A 28 -9.43 6.20 -2.25
CA VAL A 28 -8.75 5.15 -3.02
C VAL A 28 -7.25 5.45 -3.14
N ALA A 29 -6.89 6.70 -3.39
CA ALA A 29 -5.49 7.12 -3.48
C ALA A 29 -4.73 6.88 -2.16
N ILE A 30 -5.35 7.20 -1.02
CA ILE A 30 -4.82 6.89 0.32
C ILE A 30 -4.60 5.38 0.49
N GLY A 31 -5.59 4.58 0.09
CA GLY A 31 -5.51 3.12 0.13
C GLY A 31 -4.35 2.56 -0.69
N VAL A 32 -4.19 3.06 -1.93
CA VAL A 32 -3.08 2.69 -2.81
C VAL A 32 -1.74 3.12 -2.23
N PHE A 33 -1.63 4.33 -1.69
CA PHE A 33 -0.40 4.82 -1.08
C PHE A 33 0.07 3.90 0.07
N ILE A 34 -0.85 3.59 0.99
CA ILE A 34 -0.56 2.74 2.15
C ILE A 34 -0.33 1.28 1.73
N GLY A 35 -1.03 0.80 0.71
CA GLY A 35 -0.83 -0.55 0.17
C GLY A 35 0.52 -0.73 -0.53
N ILE A 36 1.04 0.33 -1.17
CA ILE A 36 2.37 0.32 -1.81
C ILE A 36 3.49 0.50 -0.78
N THR A 37 3.24 1.26 0.28
CA THR A 37 4.22 1.38 1.35
C THR A 37 4.29 0.05 2.09
N PRO A 38 5.46 -0.61 2.21
CA PRO A 38 5.63 -1.94 2.81
C PRO A 38 5.44 -1.94 4.35
N THR A 39 4.31 -1.42 4.83
CA THR A 39 3.92 -1.24 6.23
C THR A 39 3.16 -2.45 6.79
N MET A 40 3.48 -3.66 6.32
CA MET A 40 2.93 -4.89 6.90
C MET A 40 3.45 -5.04 8.33
N PRO A 41 2.63 -5.38 9.34
CA PRO A 41 1.21 -5.75 9.34
C PRO A 41 0.23 -4.59 9.61
N LEU A 42 0.74 -3.37 9.84
CA LEU A 42 -0.03 -2.23 10.35
C LEU A 42 -0.85 -1.49 9.28
N HIS A 43 -0.72 -1.85 8.00
CA HIS A 43 -1.36 -1.16 6.88
C HIS A 43 -2.88 -0.94 7.07
N THR A 44 -3.64 -1.93 7.55
CA THR A 44 -5.10 -1.80 7.80
C THR A 44 -5.40 -0.74 8.86
N ILE A 45 -4.64 -0.73 9.95
CA ILE A 45 -4.80 0.25 11.04
C ILE A 45 -4.49 1.65 10.51
N LEU A 46 -3.41 1.77 9.73
CA LEU A 46 -3.01 3.04 9.12
C LEU A 46 -4.06 3.56 8.13
N ILE A 47 -4.66 2.69 7.31
CA ILE A 47 -5.76 3.04 6.41
C ILE A 47 -6.97 3.56 7.20
N ILE A 48 -7.39 2.84 8.25
CA ILE A 48 -8.51 3.25 9.08
C ILE A 48 -8.22 4.60 9.73
N PHE A 49 -7.04 4.76 10.32
CA PHE A 49 -6.63 6.00 10.97
C PHE A 49 -6.65 7.19 10.00
N ILE A 50 -6.01 7.08 8.84
CA ILE A 50 -5.94 8.17 7.86
C ILE A 50 -7.33 8.48 7.29
N THR A 51 -8.16 7.47 7.03
CA THR A 51 -9.51 7.70 6.49
C THR A 51 -10.45 8.35 7.50
N VAL A 52 -10.32 8.01 8.78
CA VAL A 52 -11.05 8.68 9.87
C VAL A 52 -10.62 10.14 10.01
N VAL A 53 -9.31 10.41 10.00
CA VAL A 53 -8.77 11.79 10.09
C VAL A 53 -9.21 12.64 8.90
N THR A 54 -9.11 12.09 7.68
CA THR A 54 -9.52 12.77 6.44
C THR A 54 -11.04 12.81 6.25
N ARG A 55 -11.82 12.14 7.12
CA ARG A 55 -13.28 11.99 7.03
C ARG A 55 -13.73 11.48 5.66
N THR A 56 -12.96 10.55 5.09
CA THR A 56 -13.26 9.93 3.79
C THR A 56 -13.71 8.47 3.95
N SER A 57 -14.11 7.80 2.86
CA SER A 57 -14.63 6.44 2.94
C SER A 57 -13.53 5.41 3.20
N THR A 58 -13.49 4.86 4.41
CA THR A 58 -12.60 3.75 4.78
C THR A 58 -12.76 2.54 3.84
N ILE A 59 -13.99 2.25 3.41
CA ILE A 59 -14.26 1.13 2.48
C ILE A 59 -13.59 1.38 1.13
N ALA A 60 -13.67 2.60 0.58
CA ALA A 60 -13.02 2.93 -0.68
C ALA A 60 -11.49 2.82 -0.58
N ALA A 61 -10.90 3.24 0.55
CA ALA A 61 -9.47 3.11 0.79
C ALA A 61 -9.02 1.65 0.93
N LEU A 62 -9.74 0.84 1.71
CA LEU A 62 -9.44 -0.59 1.85
C LEU A 62 -9.51 -1.31 0.50
N LEU A 63 -10.49 -0.96 -0.34
CA LEU A 63 -10.58 -1.51 -1.68
C LEU A 63 -9.42 -1.03 -2.58
N GLY A 64 -9.01 0.23 -2.47
CA GLY A 64 -7.82 0.76 -3.16
C GLY A 64 -6.55 0.00 -2.77
N SER A 65 -6.34 -0.21 -1.47
CA SER A 65 -5.24 -1.02 -0.96
C SER A 65 -5.31 -2.45 -1.51
N LEU A 66 -6.49 -3.08 -1.48
CA LEU A 66 -6.65 -4.47 -1.93
C LEU A 66 -6.28 -4.69 -3.40
N LEU A 67 -6.49 -3.68 -4.27
CA LEU A 67 -6.10 -3.77 -5.68
C LEU A 67 -4.58 -3.87 -5.86
N VAL A 68 -3.82 -3.23 -4.98
CA VAL A 68 -2.35 -3.24 -4.99
C VAL A 68 -1.82 -4.42 -4.20
N CYS A 69 -2.48 -4.77 -3.09
CA CYS A 69 -2.15 -5.82 -2.14
C CYS A 69 -2.37 -7.23 -2.69
N ASN A 70 -1.75 -7.56 -3.82
CA ASN A 70 -1.79 -8.88 -4.44
C ASN A 70 -0.45 -9.59 -4.21
N PRO A 71 -0.42 -10.89 -3.82
CA PRO A 71 0.80 -11.69 -3.70
C PRO A 71 1.80 -11.52 -4.85
N ILE A 72 1.28 -11.37 -6.08
CA ILE A 72 2.09 -11.17 -7.28
C ILE A 72 2.74 -9.79 -7.32
N THR A 73 2.06 -8.76 -6.81
CA THR A 73 2.54 -7.37 -6.80
C THR A 73 3.50 -7.10 -5.64
N TYR A 74 3.35 -7.80 -4.50
CA TYR A 74 4.21 -7.58 -3.34
C TYR A 74 5.67 -7.90 -3.60
N VAL A 75 5.97 -9.02 -4.25
CA VAL A 75 7.35 -9.44 -4.53
C VAL A 75 8.13 -8.36 -5.30
N PRO A 76 7.67 -7.88 -6.48
CA PRO A 76 8.37 -6.83 -7.20
C PRO A 76 8.35 -5.49 -6.45
N GLN A 77 7.28 -5.17 -5.71
CA GLN A 77 7.19 -3.92 -4.95
C GLN A 77 8.23 -3.86 -3.82
N TYR A 78 8.39 -4.94 -3.04
CA TYR A 78 9.42 -5.01 -2.00
C TYR A 78 10.82 -4.97 -2.60
N TYR A 79 11.06 -5.68 -3.70
CA TYR A 79 12.35 -5.70 -4.37
C TYR A 79 12.73 -4.32 -4.96
N LEU A 80 11.79 -3.63 -5.61
CA LEU A 80 12.02 -2.27 -6.09
C LEU A 80 12.21 -1.31 -4.93
N SER A 81 11.46 -1.48 -3.83
CA SER A 81 11.58 -0.64 -2.65
C SER A 81 12.96 -0.76 -2.00
N THR A 82 13.53 -1.97 -1.93
CA THR A 82 14.89 -2.14 -1.42
C THR A 82 15.93 -1.53 -2.36
N ILE A 83 15.77 -1.65 -3.68
CA ILE A 83 16.69 -1.00 -4.64
C ILE A 83 16.64 0.52 -4.48
N VAL A 84 15.45 1.11 -4.54
CA VAL A 84 15.26 2.56 -4.43
C VAL A 84 15.71 3.07 -3.06
N GLY A 85 15.36 2.34 -2.00
CA GLY A 85 15.76 2.65 -0.63
C GLY A 85 17.28 2.59 -0.42
N ASN A 86 17.95 1.56 -0.93
CA ASN A 86 19.41 1.41 -0.80
C ASN A 86 20.17 2.50 -1.59
N VAL A 87 19.61 3.01 -2.69
CA VAL A 87 20.23 4.11 -3.45
C VAL A 87 20.10 5.44 -2.70
N LEU A 88 19.00 5.65 -1.97
CA LEU A 88 18.67 6.93 -1.35
C LEU A 88 19.06 7.04 0.11
N THR A 89 19.26 5.90 0.78
CA THR A 89 19.68 5.85 2.17
C THR A 89 21.12 5.38 2.26
N PRO A 90 21.88 5.78 3.28
CA PRO A 90 23.24 5.31 3.48
C PRO A 90 23.31 3.82 3.87
N TYR A 91 22.16 3.16 4.06
CA TYR A 91 22.06 1.78 4.48
C TYR A 91 22.00 0.83 3.28
N GLN A 92 22.72 -0.29 3.37
CA GLN A 92 22.72 -1.32 2.34
C GLN A 92 22.01 -2.57 2.85
N LEU A 93 20.69 -2.61 2.68
CA LEU A 93 19.93 -3.81 2.96
C LEU A 93 20.18 -4.83 1.84
N SER A 94 21.14 -5.71 2.08
CA SER A 94 21.55 -6.77 1.16
C SER A 94 21.51 -8.14 1.82
N TRP A 95 21.51 -9.19 0.99
CA TRP A 95 21.62 -10.56 1.48
C TRP A 95 22.89 -10.80 2.31
N THR A 96 23.94 -10.02 2.08
CA THR A 96 25.19 -10.05 2.86
C THR A 96 24.95 -9.61 4.29
N ARG A 97 24.23 -8.51 4.50
CA ARG A 97 23.89 -7.99 5.83
C ARG A 97 23.00 -8.95 6.63
N ILE A 98 22.06 -9.59 5.96
CA ILE A 98 21.19 -10.62 6.58
C ILE A 98 22.03 -11.82 7.04
N LYS A 99 23.00 -12.26 6.22
CA LYS A 99 23.91 -13.36 6.57
C LYS A 99 24.82 -13.00 7.74
N GLU A 100 25.37 -11.78 7.78
CA GLU A 100 26.17 -11.31 8.92
C GLU A 100 25.40 -11.40 10.23
N VAL A 101 24.15 -10.93 10.25
CA VAL A 101 23.30 -10.99 11.45
C VAL A 101 22.96 -12.45 11.81
N LEU A 102 22.68 -13.29 10.81
CA LEU A 102 22.44 -14.72 11.03
C LEU A 102 23.67 -15.42 11.62
N ASP A 103 24.86 -15.13 11.10
CA ASP A 103 26.13 -15.68 11.60
C ASP A 103 26.40 -15.23 13.05
N ILE A 104 26.10 -13.97 13.38
CA ILE A 104 26.14 -13.46 14.76
C ILE A 104 25.19 -14.26 15.65
N LEU A 105 23.95 -14.51 15.22
CA LEU A 105 22.98 -15.27 16.03
C LEU A 105 23.40 -16.73 16.24
N LEU A 106 23.99 -17.36 15.22
CA LEU A 106 24.44 -18.75 15.25
C LEU A 106 25.70 -18.95 16.10
N GLN A 107 26.53 -17.92 16.27
CA GLN A 107 27.74 -17.96 17.11
C GLN A 107 27.45 -17.91 18.63
N HIS A 108 26.18 -17.93 19.05
CA HIS A 108 25.74 -17.84 20.45
C HIS A 108 26.35 -16.69 21.30
N PRO A 109 26.52 -15.46 20.77
CA PRO A 109 26.79 -14.33 21.65
C PRO A 109 25.56 -14.11 22.53
N GLY A 110 25.77 -13.84 23.82
CA GLY A 110 24.68 -13.71 24.80
C GLY A 110 23.52 -12.82 24.34
N LEU A 111 22.33 -13.01 24.92
CA LEU A 111 21.05 -12.42 24.50
C LEU A 111 21.11 -10.94 24.10
N TYR A 112 21.90 -10.14 24.82
CA TYR A 112 22.10 -8.71 24.52
C TYR A 112 22.60 -8.45 23.09
N LYS A 113 23.66 -9.14 22.66
CA LYS A 113 24.27 -8.93 21.33
C LYS A 113 23.35 -9.40 20.20
N SER A 114 22.63 -10.49 20.45
CA SER A 114 21.62 -11.01 19.52
C SER A 114 20.45 -10.05 19.35
N LEU A 115 19.97 -9.42 20.44
CA LEU A 115 18.93 -8.40 20.38
C LEU A 115 19.42 -7.12 19.69
N GLU A 116 20.63 -6.67 19.99
CA GLU A 116 21.24 -5.49 19.36
C GLU A 116 21.36 -5.67 17.84
N ALA A 117 21.85 -6.82 17.39
CA ALA A 117 21.97 -7.13 15.96
C ALA A 117 20.61 -7.19 15.26
N LEU A 118 19.59 -7.79 15.89
CA LEU A 118 18.23 -7.86 15.35
C LEU A 118 17.56 -6.48 15.26
N VAL A 119 17.69 -5.67 16.30
CA VAL A 119 17.12 -4.31 16.33
C VAL A 119 17.83 -3.42 15.31
N GLY A 120 19.16 -3.51 15.20
CA GLY A 120 19.94 -2.78 14.20
C GLY A 120 19.49 -3.11 12.78
N LEU A 121 19.41 -4.40 12.44
CA LEU A 121 18.92 -4.86 11.13
C LEU A 121 17.49 -4.41 10.88
N GLY A 122 16.61 -4.53 11.88
CA GLY A 122 15.21 -4.12 11.78
C GLY A 122 15.07 -2.62 11.51
N TYR A 123 15.89 -1.79 12.16
CA TYR A 123 15.90 -0.34 11.98
C TYR A 123 16.41 0.06 10.58
N GLU A 124 17.53 -0.52 10.15
CA GLU A 124 18.07 -0.32 8.79
C GLU A 124 17.03 -0.72 7.74
N ALA A 125 16.43 -1.91 7.90
CA ALA A 125 15.41 -2.43 6.99
C ALA A 125 14.16 -1.54 6.95
N ALA A 126 13.69 -1.07 8.10
CA ALA A 126 12.51 -0.21 8.20
C ALA A 126 12.75 1.10 7.44
N ILE A 127 13.91 1.75 7.62
CA ILE A 127 14.23 3.01 6.94
C ILE A 127 14.29 2.80 5.42
N VAL A 128 15.06 1.81 4.97
CA VAL A 128 15.23 1.51 3.53
C VAL A 128 13.87 1.25 2.87
N LEU A 129 13.05 0.39 3.49
CA LEU A 129 11.76 0.00 2.95
C LEU A 129 10.72 1.12 2.98
N VAL A 130 10.70 1.94 4.04
CA VAL A 130 9.77 3.07 4.13
C VAL A 130 10.14 4.15 3.12
N VAL A 131 11.42 4.53 3.02
CA VAL A 131 11.89 5.55 2.08
C VAL A 131 11.67 5.10 0.64
N GLY A 132 12.11 3.88 0.30
CA GLY A 132 11.89 3.30 -1.02
C GLY A 132 10.41 3.14 -1.36
N GLY A 133 9.60 2.75 -0.36
CA GLY A 133 8.17 2.54 -0.49
C GLY A 133 7.41 3.83 -0.76
N ILE A 134 7.71 4.92 -0.04
CA ILE A 134 7.07 6.23 -0.25
C ILE A 134 7.32 6.73 -1.66
N ILE A 135 8.57 6.62 -2.13
CA ILE A 135 8.96 7.13 -3.45
C ILE A 135 8.31 6.33 -4.56
N LEU A 136 8.26 5.01 -4.42
CA LEU A 136 7.50 4.16 -5.33
C LEU A 136 6.01 4.46 -5.27
N ALA A 137 5.44 4.71 -4.08
CA ALA A 137 4.01 4.94 -3.91
C ALA A 137 3.53 6.22 -4.62
N LEU A 138 4.31 7.30 -4.62
CA LEU A 138 3.92 8.60 -5.20
C LEU A 138 3.34 8.51 -6.63
N PRO A 139 4.04 7.99 -7.65
CA PRO A 139 3.51 7.92 -9.01
C PRO A 139 2.24 7.06 -9.11
N PHE A 140 2.18 5.94 -8.39
CA PHE A 140 1.01 5.06 -8.41
C PHE A 140 -0.19 5.68 -7.68
N THR A 141 0.03 6.41 -6.59
CA THR A 141 -1.02 7.15 -5.88
C THR A 141 -1.62 8.24 -6.75
N ILE A 142 -0.79 9.01 -7.46
CA ILE A 142 -1.26 10.03 -8.40
C ILE A 142 -2.07 9.38 -9.54
N ALA A 143 -1.53 8.33 -10.16
CA ALA A 143 -2.22 7.59 -11.22
C ALA A 143 -3.56 7.02 -10.74
N SER A 144 -3.59 6.44 -9.54
CA SER A 144 -4.78 5.88 -8.92
C SER A 144 -5.85 6.94 -8.66
N TYR A 145 -5.47 8.11 -8.13
CA TYR A 145 -6.40 9.21 -7.90
C TYR A 145 -7.13 9.62 -9.19
N PHE A 146 -6.39 9.87 -10.27
CA PHE A 146 -6.99 10.27 -11.54
C PHE A 146 -7.86 9.16 -12.16
N PHE A 147 -7.40 7.91 -12.09
CA PHE A 147 -8.15 6.76 -12.59
C PHE A 147 -9.47 6.58 -11.83
N SER A 148 -9.42 6.58 -10.50
CA SER A 148 -10.60 6.47 -9.65
C SER A 148 -11.56 7.64 -9.82
N LEU A 149 -11.06 8.87 -9.93
CA LEU A 149 -11.89 10.04 -10.17
C LEU A 149 -12.67 9.91 -11.49
N ARG A 150 -12.01 9.54 -12.58
CA ARG A 150 -12.66 9.32 -13.89
C ARG A 150 -13.75 8.25 -13.78
N LEU A 151 -13.47 7.14 -13.11
CA LEU A 151 -14.47 6.08 -12.92
C LEU A 151 -15.69 6.56 -12.12
N PHE A 152 -15.48 7.24 -10.99
CA PHE A 152 -16.59 7.71 -10.15
C PHE A 152 -17.43 8.80 -10.84
N VAL A 153 -16.81 9.70 -11.60
CA VAL A 153 -17.52 10.71 -12.39
C VAL A 153 -18.38 10.05 -13.47
N GLN A 154 -17.84 9.08 -14.22
CA GLN A 154 -18.58 8.35 -15.24
C GLN A 154 -19.76 7.56 -14.65
N ILE A 155 -19.56 6.93 -13.49
CA ILE A 155 -20.62 6.21 -12.76
C ILE A 155 -21.73 7.19 -12.33
N ARG A 156 -21.37 8.37 -11.81
CA ARG A 156 -22.34 9.39 -11.38
C ARG A 156 -23.13 9.95 -12.57
N GLN A 157 -22.46 10.24 -13.70
CA GLN A 157 -23.12 10.73 -14.92
C GLN A 157 -24.12 9.71 -15.48
N LYS A 158 -23.75 8.42 -15.56
CA LYS A 158 -24.66 7.35 -16.01
C LYS A 158 -25.88 7.20 -15.09
N ARG A 159 -25.73 7.44 -13.79
CA ARG A 159 -26.85 7.43 -12.84
C ARG A 159 -27.79 8.61 -13.03
N SER A 160 -27.23 9.81 -13.21
CA SER A 160 -28.03 11.01 -13.46
C SER A 160 -28.84 10.89 -14.75
N GLN A 161 -28.26 10.32 -15.80
CA GLN A 161 -28.97 10.11 -17.08
C GLN A 161 -30.11 9.09 -16.96
N ARG A 162 -29.95 8.04 -16.14
CA ARG A 162 -31.02 7.06 -15.90
C ARG A 162 -32.17 7.59 -15.06
N HIS A 163 -31.94 8.60 -14.23
CA HIS A 163 -33.01 9.27 -13.48
C HIS A 163 -33.77 10.32 -14.31
N LEU A 164 -33.23 10.77 -15.45
CA LEU A 164 -33.90 11.69 -16.38
C LEU A 164 -34.74 10.97 -17.45
N LEU A 165 -34.64 9.64 -17.53
CA LEU A 165 -35.35 8.80 -18.51
C LEU A 165 -36.54 8.02 -17.89
N ASN A 166 -36.84 8.27 -16.61
CA ASN A 166 -38.02 7.77 -15.89
C ASN A 166 -38.84 8.97 -15.41
#